data_AF-A0A6V8KIU8-F1
#
_entry.id   AF-A0A6V8KIU8-F1
#
_cell.length_a   1.000
_cell.length_b   1.000
_cell.length_c   1.000
_cell.angle_alpha   90.00
_cell.angle_beta   90.00
_cell.angle_gamma   90.00
#
_symmetry.space_group_name_H-M   'P 1'
#
loop_
_entity.id
_entity.type
_entity.pdbx_description
1 polymer ?
#
loop_
_entity_poly.entity_id
_entity_poly.type
_entity_poly.pdbx_seq_one_letter_code
_entity_poly.pdbx_strand_id
1 'polypeptide(L)'
;MTELRRLRLSRGWDPVQLIGHMKILAAGDGVTLPKVYLLARLVFLWENHRAPMPTYYVGLLDRVYGGQLTTLPTLAPVRRNLAELGRGAVAA
;
A
#
# COMPACT_ATOMS: atom_id res chain seq x y z
N MET A 1 -15.86 7.97 6.26
CA MET A 1 -15.18 6.81 5.65
C MET A 1 -14.11 7.34 4.71
N THR A 2 -12.87 6.87 4.84
CA THR A 2 -11.73 7.39 4.05
C THR A 2 -11.75 6.83 2.63
N GLU A 3 -11.08 7.52 1.72
CA GLU A 3 -11.04 7.16 0.29
C GLU A 3 -10.34 5.82 0.04
N LEU A 4 -9.26 5.56 0.78
CA LEU A 4 -8.56 4.26 0.78
C LEU A 4 -9.47 3.10 1.17
N ARG A 5 -10.23 3.29 2.26
CA ARG A 5 -11.19 2.30 2.71
C ARG A 5 -12.32 2.12 1.70
N ARG A 6 -12.78 3.19 1.05
CA ARG A 6 -13.79 3.11 -0.02
C ARG A 6 -13.25 2.30 -1.21
N LEU A 7 -12.00 2.52 -1.63
CA LEU A 7 -11.37 1.79 -2.73
C LEU A 7 -11.21 0.29 -2.44
N ARG A 8 -10.85 -0.07 -1.20
CA ARG A 8 -10.82 -1.48 -0.79
C ARG A 8 -12.21 -2.10 -0.84
N LEU A 9 -13.21 -1.42 -0.28
CA LEU A 9 -14.59 -1.90 -0.26
C LEU A 9 -15.22 -1.97 -1.66
N SER A 10 -14.89 -1.08 -2.59
CA SER A 10 -15.38 -1.13 -3.97
C SER A 10 -14.85 -2.34 -4.74
N ARG A 11 -13.76 -2.95 -4.28
CA ARG A 11 -13.24 -4.22 -4.78
C ARG A 11 -13.79 -5.45 -4.04
N GLY A 12 -14.68 -5.23 -3.07
CA GLY A 12 -15.24 -6.30 -2.24
C GLY A 12 -14.24 -6.91 -1.26
N TRP A 13 -13.13 -6.22 -0.96
CA TRP A 13 -12.06 -6.79 -0.14
C TRP A 13 -12.20 -6.47 1.34
N ASP A 14 -12.10 -7.51 2.18
CA ASP A 14 -11.77 -7.36 3.60
C ASP A 14 -10.26 -7.08 3.79
N PRO A 15 -9.78 -6.48 4.91
CA PRO A 15 -8.35 -6.29 5.13
C PRO A 15 -7.51 -7.57 4.99
N VAL A 16 -8.04 -8.75 5.36
CA VAL A 16 -7.30 -10.01 5.21
C VAL A 16 -7.09 -10.36 3.74
N GLN A 17 -8.07 -10.10 2.87
CA GLN A 17 -7.95 -10.34 1.44
C GLN A 17 -6.93 -9.39 0.79
N LEU A 18 -6.97 -8.10 1.16
CA LEU A 18 -5.95 -7.13 0.74
C LEU A 18 -4.54 -7.60 1.12
N ILE A 19 -4.36 -8.08 2.36
CA ILE A 19 -3.07 -8.61 2.85
C ILE A 19 -2.66 -9.86 2.07
N GLY A 20 -3.62 -10.71 1.69
CA GLY A 20 -3.37 -11.85 0.80
C GLY A 20 -2.76 -11.42 -0.53
N HIS A 21 -3.33 -10.42 -1.20
CA HIS A 21 -2.78 -9.86 -2.43
C HIS A 21 -1.38 -9.27 -2.23
N MET A 22 -1.16 -8.54 -1.13
CA MET A 22 0.18 -8.03 -0.78
C MET A 22 1.20 -9.15 -0.64
N LYS A 23 0.84 -10.24 0.05
CA LYS A 23 1.73 -11.40 0.26
C LYS A 23 2.11 -12.09 -1.03
N ILE A 24 1.16 -12.26 -1.96
CA ILE A 24 1.41 -12.87 -3.27
C ILE A 24 2.45 -12.06 -4.04
N LEU A 25 2.28 -10.73 -4.12
CA LEU A 25 3.23 -9.85 -4.80
C LEU A 25 4.60 -9.82 -4.11
N ALA A 26 4.62 -9.70 -2.78
CA ALA A 26 5.87 -9.68 -2.02
C ALA A 26 6.65 -11.00 -2.13
N ALA A 27 5.95 -12.14 -2.17
CA ALA A 27 6.58 -13.44 -2.41
C ALA A 27 7.22 -13.51 -3.80
N GLY A 28 6.60 -12.91 -4.82
CA GLY A 28 7.20 -12.75 -6.16
C GLY A 28 8.49 -11.92 -6.15
N ASP A 29 8.58 -10.95 -5.24
CA ASP A 29 9.78 -10.11 -5.02
C ASP A 29 10.82 -10.79 -4.09
N GLY A 30 10.57 -12.02 -3.61
CA GLY A 30 11.44 -12.71 -2.63
C GLY A 30 11.37 -12.12 -1.21
N VAL A 31 10.39 -11.27 -0.92
CA VAL A 31 10.25 -10.57 0.36
C VAL A 31 9.19 -11.25 1.23
N THR A 32 9.58 -11.58 2.46
CA THR A 32 8.62 -12.08 3.47
C THR A 32 7.97 -10.91 4.20
N LEU A 33 6.64 -10.83 4.14
CA LEU A 33 5.88 -9.82 4.90
C LEU A 33 5.67 -10.25 6.36
N PRO A 34 5.46 -9.28 7.28
CA PRO A 34 5.10 -9.56 8.67
C PRO A 34 3.83 -10.40 8.84
N LYS A 35 3.60 -10.84 10.08
CA LYS A 35 2.38 -11.57 10.47
C LYS A 35 1.11 -10.78 10.08
N VAL A 36 0.06 -11.51 9.69
CA VAL A 36 -1.19 -10.92 9.14
C VAL A 36 -1.80 -9.89 10.09
N TYR A 37 -1.83 -10.14 11.40
CA TYR A 37 -2.41 -9.20 12.36
C TYR A 37 -1.64 -7.85 12.42
N LEU A 38 -0.32 -7.86 12.22
CA LEU A 38 0.47 -6.62 12.18
C LEU A 38 0.14 -5.81 10.93
N LEU A 39 0.04 -6.47 9.78
CA LEU A 39 -0.34 -5.84 8.53
C LEU A 39 -1.78 -5.31 8.60
N ALA A 40 -2.71 -6.06 9.18
CA ALA A 40 -4.09 -5.61 9.37
C ALA A 40 -4.16 -4.35 10.24
N ARG A 41 -3.36 -4.29 11.32
CA ARG A 41 -3.24 -3.09 12.15
C ARG A 41 -2.65 -1.91 11.39
N LEU A 42 -1.61 -2.12 10.59
CA LEU A 42 -0.99 -1.07 9.77
C LEU A 42 -1.98 -0.52 8.73
N VAL A 43 -2.66 -1.40 8.00
CA VAL A 43 -3.73 -1.04 7.05
C VAL A 43 -4.82 -0.25 7.76
N PHE A 44 -5.28 -0.70 8.93
CA PHE A 44 -6.30 0.02 9.69
C PHE A 44 -5.83 1.42 10.10
N LEU A 45 -4.62 1.57 10.64
CA LEU A 45 -4.10 2.87 11.06
C LEU A 45 -3.92 3.81 9.86
N TRP A 46 -3.41 3.29 8.75
CA TRP A 46 -3.22 4.04 7.53
C TRP A 46 -4.55 4.47 6.89
N GLU A 47 -5.51 3.54 6.76
CA GLU A 47 -6.84 3.83 6.25
C GLU A 47 -7.56 4.88 7.09
N ASN A 48 -7.29 4.98 8.39
CA ASN A 48 -7.92 5.99 9.25
C ASN A 48 -7.06 7.25 9.46
N HIS A 49 -6.00 7.44 8.65
CA HIS A 49 -5.06 8.56 8.75
C HIS A 49 -4.42 8.72 10.15
N ARG A 50 -4.31 7.62 10.91
CA ARG A 50 -3.74 7.62 12.27
C ARG A 50 -2.23 7.44 12.29
N ALA A 51 -1.67 6.77 11.27
CA ALA A 51 -0.25 6.61 11.10
C ALA A 51 0.11 6.52 9.60
N PRO A 52 1.28 7.01 9.19
CA PRO A 52 1.77 6.79 7.84
C PRO A 52 2.11 5.30 7.64
N MET A 53 1.88 4.82 6.43
CA MET A 53 2.33 3.48 6.02
C MET A 53 3.81 3.55 5.60
N PRO A 54 4.66 2.60 6.02
CA PRO A 54 6.03 2.51 5.52
C PRO A 54 6.10 2.44 3.99
N THR A 55 7.08 3.11 3.39
CA THR A 55 7.16 3.35 1.93
C THR A 55 7.14 2.06 1.10
N TYR A 56 7.83 1.01 1.55
CA TYR A 56 7.81 -0.29 0.89
C TYR A 56 6.37 -0.85 0.73
N TYR A 57 5.56 -0.78 1.78
CA TYR A 57 4.18 -1.26 1.74
C TYR A 57 3.28 -0.37 0.90
N VAL A 58 3.58 0.93 0.80
CA VAL A 58 2.86 1.83 -0.11
C VAL A 58 3.09 1.41 -1.56
N GLY A 59 4.34 1.18 -1.97
CA GLY A 59 4.64 0.74 -3.34
C GLY A 59 4.02 -0.63 -3.65
N LEU A 60 4.01 -1.53 -2.66
CA LEU A 60 3.32 -2.82 -2.78
C LEU A 60 1.80 -2.65 -2.93
N LEU A 61 1.19 -1.79 -2.13
CA LEU A 61 -0.24 -1.50 -2.22
C LEU A 61 -0.59 -0.83 -3.54
N ASP A 62 0.21 0.10 -4.04
CA ASP A 62 -0.06 0.74 -5.33
C ASP A 62 -0.09 -0.30 -6.46
N ARG A 63 0.83 -1.28 -6.43
CA ARG A 63 0.79 -2.44 -7.33
C ARG A 63 -0.47 -3.30 -7.15
N VAL A 64 -0.87 -3.61 -5.92
CA VAL A 64 -2.15 -4.31 -5.65
C VAL A 64 -3.35 -3.52 -6.19
N TYR A 65 -3.30 -2.20 -6.09
CA TYR A 65 -4.31 -1.30 -6.62
C TYR A 65 -4.16 -0.98 -8.11
N GLY A 66 -3.18 -1.56 -8.82
CA GLY A 66 -2.98 -1.33 -10.25
C GLY A 66 -2.63 0.13 -10.58
N GLY A 67 -1.84 0.78 -9.73
CA GLY A 67 -1.42 2.18 -9.90
C GLY A 67 -2.44 3.22 -9.44
N GLN A 68 -3.63 2.80 -8.99
CA GLN A 68 -4.69 3.74 -8.60
C GLN A 68 -4.37 4.54 -7.33
N LEU A 69 -3.41 4.15 -6.49
CA LEU A 69 -3.07 4.96 -5.31
C LEU A 69 -2.31 6.23 -5.72
N THR A 70 -1.52 6.17 -6.79
CA THR A 70 -0.81 7.36 -7.31
C THR A 70 -1.73 8.41 -7.93
N THR A 71 -2.96 8.04 -8.30
CA THR A 71 -3.94 8.97 -8.91
C THR A 71 -4.88 9.61 -7.88
N LEU A 72 -4.86 9.16 -6.62
CA LEU A 72 -5.71 9.73 -5.57
C LEU A 72 -5.11 11.04 -5.01
N PRO A 73 -5.85 12.18 -5.10
CA PRO A 73 -5.33 13.50 -4.71
C PRO A 73 -5.07 13.61 -3.19
N THR A 74 -5.82 12.88 -2.36
CA THR A 74 -5.66 12.79 -0.90
C THR A 74 -4.36 12.10 -0.47
N LEU A 75 -3.68 11.42 -1.40
CA LEU A 75 -2.39 10.73 -1.21
C LEU A 75 -1.19 11.56 -1.71
N ALA A 76 -1.39 12.84 -2.06
CA ALA A 76 -0.32 13.77 -2.45
C ALA A 76 0.94 13.79 -1.53
N PRO A 77 0.86 13.70 -0.19
CA PRO A 77 2.07 13.63 0.63
C PRO A 77 2.81 12.27 0.53
N VAL A 78 2.12 11.20 0.13
CA VAL A 78 2.72 9.90 -0.17
C VAL A 78 3.51 9.94 -1.50
N ARG A 79 3.13 10.84 -2.44
CA ARG A 79 3.83 11.05 -3.72
C ARG A 79 5.30 11.44 -3.57
N ARG A 80 5.68 12.20 -2.53
CA ARG A 80 7.11 12.55 -2.30
C ARG A 80 7.95 11.30 -2.07
N ASN A 81 7.48 10.39 -1.21
CA ASN A 81 8.20 9.16 -0.89
C ASN A 81 8.27 8.17 -2.06
N LEU A 82 7.25 8.11 -2.93
CA LEU A 82 7.27 7.24 -4.11
C LEU A 82 8.10 7.82 -5.28
N ALA A 83 8.03 9.14 -5.51
CA ALA A 83 8.75 9.80 -6.59
C ALA A 83 10.27 9.90 -6.34
N GLU A 84 10.71 9.84 -5.07
CA GLU A 84 12.13 9.75 -4.71
C GLU A 84 12.70 8.35 -4.98
N LEU A 85 11.90 7.29 -4.85
CA LEU A 85 12.34 5.92 -5.14
C LEU A 85 12.44 5.63 -6.64
N GLY A 86 11.55 6.19 -7.46
CA GLY A 86 11.60 6.01 -8.92
C GLY A 86 12.77 6.72 -9.63
N ARG A 87 13.38 7.73 -8.99
CA ARG A 87 14.53 8.48 -9.56
C ARG A 87 15.90 7.99 -9.09
N GLY A 88 15.96 7.04 -8.15
CA GLY A 88 17.21 6.45 -7.66
C GLY A 88 17.63 5.15 -8.35
N ALA A 89 16.82 4.58 -9.25
CA ALA A 89 17.06 3.26 -9.85
C ALA A 89 17.65 3.28 -11.28
N VAL A 90 18.07 4.45 -11.81
CA VAL A 90 18.68 4.59 -13.16
C VAL A 90 19.99 5.40 -13.12
N ALA A 91 20.76 5.30 -12.04
CA ALA A 91 22.12 5.81 -11.99
C ALA A 91 22.94 5.07 -10.93
N ALA A 92 23.42 3.87 -11.27
CA ALA A 92 24.61 3.25 -10.70
C ALA A 92 25.14 2.20 -11.69
#